data_AF-A0A973XPQ0-F1
#
_entry.id   AF-A0A973XPQ0-F1
#
_cell.length_a   1.000
_cell.length_b   1.000
_cell.length_c   1.000
_cell.angle_alpha   90.00
_cell.angle_beta   90.00
_cell.angle_gamma   90.00
#
_symmetry.space_group_name_H-M   'P 1'
#
loop_
_entity.id
_entity.type
_entity.pdbx_description
1 polymer ?
#
loop_
_entity_poly.entity_id
_entity_poly.type
_entity_poly.pdbx_seq_one_letter_code
_entity_poly.pdbx_strand_id
1 'polypeptide(L)'
;MNARRICVFAALLPWLMSNAVSADEHPVLGQGNVTCSVWLEGRQAENVNATSRTAWVLGYLTAYNEYGPKEHFDVSDAKSTEELTEWIDKYCQQHRENSLHKASAAFIETFAEKAAR
;
A
#
# COMPACT_ATOMS: atom_id res chain seq x y z
N MET A 1 29.70 -58.56 -9.13
CA MET A 1 28.62 -58.31 -8.15
C MET A 1 29.25 -57.93 -6.83
N ASN A 2 29.07 -56.69 -6.37
CA ASN A 2 29.18 -56.32 -4.95
C ASN A 2 28.49 -54.97 -4.75
N ALA A 3 27.23 -55.04 -4.34
CA ALA A 3 26.49 -53.90 -3.83
C ALA A 3 26.91 -53.67 -2.39
N ARG A 4 27.35 -52.45 -2.06
CA ARG A 4 27.39 -51.98 -0.68
C ARG A 4 26.65 -50.64 -0.60
N ARG A 5 25.63 -50.66 0.24
CA ARG A 5 24.53 -49.72 0.37
C ARG A 5 24.95 -48.46 1.15
N ILE A 6 24.45 -47.32 0.67
CA ILE A 6 23.86 -46.17 1.37
C ILE A 6 24.62 -45.60 2.58
N CYS A 7 25.00 -44.32 2.46
CA CYS A 7 25.04 -43.22 3.47
C CYS A 7 25.69 -42.04 2.73
N VAL A 8 25.13 -40.83 2.61
CA VAL A 8 24.49 -39.97 3.60
C VAL A 8 23.51 -39.04 2.88
N PHE A 9 22.25 -39.05 3.31
CA PHE A 9 21.31 -37.98 3.02
C PHE A 9 21.75 -36.71 3.76
N ALA A 10 21.43 -35.56 3.15
CA ALA A 10 21.33 -34.24 3.76
C ALA A 10 22.65 -33.52 4.06
N ALA A 11 22.90 -32.42 3.33
CA ALA A 11 23.25 -31.11 3.92
C ALA A 11 23.85 -30.15 2.86
N LEU A 12 23.10 -29.78 1.81
CA LEU A 12 23.48 -28.66 0.93
C LEU A 12 22.25 -27.84 0.49
N LEU A 13 21.32 -27.57 1.39
CA LEU A 13 20.47 -26.37 1.29
C LEU A 13 20.94 -25.38 2.37
N PRO A 14 21.96 -24.55 2.12
CA PRO A 14 22.12 -23.36 2.93
C PRO A 14 20.95 -22.43 2.57
N TRP A 15 19.96 -22.42 3.46
CA TRP A 15 19.34 -21.20 3.97
C TRP A 15 19.34 -20.01 2.98
N LEU A 16 18.44 -20.04 2.00
CA LEU A 16 17.81 -18.81 1.53
C LEU A 16 16.73 -18.43 2.54
N MET A 17 17.14 -18.09 3.76
CA MET A 17 16.30 -17.27 4.61
C MET A 17 16.40 -15.87 4.02
N SER A 18 15.54 -15.57 3.06
CA SER A 18 15.25 -14.18 2.71
C SER A 18 14.81 -13.52 4.01
N ASN A 19 15.66 -12.67 4.58
CA ASN A 19 15.22 -11.74 5.62
C ASN A 19 14.08 -10.95 4.97
N ALA A 20 12.84 -11.23 5.37
CA ALA A 20 11.75 -10.33 5.09
C ALA A 20 12.17 -9.01 5.76
N VAL A 21 12.61 -8.04 4.96
CA VAL A 21 12.75 -6.68 5.46
C VAL A 21 11.34 -6.33 5.91
N SER A 22 11.11 -6.23 7.22
CA SER A 22 9.88 -5.62 7.69
C SER A 22 9.93 -4.21 7.11
N ALA A 23 9.07 -3.95 6.12
CA ALA A 23 8.86 -2.61 5.62
C ALA A 23 8.64 -1.74 6.85
N ASP A 24 9.47 -0.71 7.00
CA ASP A 24 9.49 0.15 8.17
C ASP A 24 8.09 0.75 8.33
N GLU A 25 7.28 0.18 9.24
CA GLU A 25 5.91 0.60 9.44
C GLU A 25 5.95 1.89 10.24
N HIS A 26 6.11 3.00 9.52
CA HIS A 26 6.00 4.32 10.09
C HIS A 26 4.66 4.46 10.84
N PRO A 27 4.63 5.12 12.01
CA PRO A 27 3.38 5.35 12.73
C PRO A 27 2.35 6.05 11.85
N VAL A 28 1.25 5.36 11.55
CA VAL A 28 0.13 5.92 10.79
C VAL A 28 -0.83 6.59 11.76
N LEU A 29 -0.91 7.91 11.71
CA LEU A 29 -1.83 8.69 12.54
C LEU A 29 -3.22 8.77 11.91
N GLY A 30 -4.28 8.63 12.70
CA GLY A 30 -5.66 8.80 12.22
C GLY A 30 -6.23 7.59 11.46
N GLN A 31 -7.05 7.85 10.43
CA GLN A 31 -7.85 6.81 9.76
C GLN A 31 -7.06 5.99 8.72
N GLY A 32 -5.80 6.29 8.45
CA GLY A 32 -4.99 5.55 7.47
C GLY A 32 -4.68 4.11 7.85
N ASN A 33 -4.82 3.75 9.14
CA ASN A 33 -4.48 2.41 9.62
C ASN A 33 -5.62 1.39 9.47
N VAL A 34 -6.81 1.82 9.01
CA VAL A 34 -7.90 0.87 8.71
C VAL A 34 -7.52 0.00 7.51
N THR A 35 -8.02 -1.23 7.48
CA THR A 35 -7.77 -2.12 6.33
C THR A 35 -8.59 -1.70 5.11
N CYS A 36 -8.15 -2.11 3.94
CA CYS A 36 -8.84 -1.95 2.68
C CYS A 36 -10.22 -2.63 2.68
N SER A 37 -10.40 -3.76 3.38
CA SER A 37 -11.76 -4.31 3.57
C SER A 37 -12.67 -3.34 4.32
N VAL A 38 -12.17 -2.75 5.42
CA VAL A 38 -12.94 -1.78 6.21
C VAL A 38 -13.23 -0.50 5.42
N TRP A 39 -12.30 -0.05 4.57
CA TRP A 39 -12.51 1.02 3.60
C TRP A 39 -13.68 0.69 2.67
N LEU A 40 -13.63 -0.45 1.97
CA LEU A 40 -14.66 -0.88 1.02
C LEU A 40 -16.04 -1.03 1.67
N GLU A 41 -16.10 -1.59 2.88
CA GLU A 41 -17.35 -1.72 3.64
C GLU A 41 -17.96 -0.35 3.99
N GLY A 42 -17.12 0.63 4.33
CA GLY A 42 -17.56 1.98 4.70
C GLY A 42 -17.88 2.87 3.50
N ARG A 43 -17.37 2.58 2.30
CA ARG A 43 -17.47 3.48 1.14
C ARG A 43 -18.89 3.69 0.63
N GLN A 44 -19.77 2.70 0.77
CA GLN A 44 -21.17 2.80 0.35
C GLN A 44 -22.07 3.47 1.39
N ALA A 45 -21.54 3.76 2.58
CA ALA A 45 -22.30 4.33 3.67
C ALA A 45 -22.01 5.84 3.78
N GLU A 46 -23.06 6.66 3.72
CA GLU A 46 -23.00 8.10 4.00
C GLU A 46 -22.82 8.34 5.51
N ASN A 47 -21.70 7.88 6.07
CA ASN A 47 -21.41 8.00 7.50
C ASN A 47 -20.09 8.74 7.77
N VAL A 48 -19.97 9.21 9.02
CA VAL A 48 -18.82 10.00 9.48
C VAL A 48 -17.48 9.27 9.29
N ASN A 49 -17.46 7.94 9.37
CA ASN A 49 -16.23 7.17 9.15
C ASN A 49 -15.80 7.19 7.69
N ALA A 50 -16.74 7.10 6.75
CA ALA A 50 -16.46 7.21 5.31
C ALA A 50 -15.87 8.58 4.99
N THR A 51 -16.52 9.66 5.44
CA THR A 51 -16.01 11.03 5.27
C THR A 51 -14.65 11.23 5.93
N SER A 52 -14.45 10.73 7.15
CA SER A 52 -13.19 10.87 7.88
C SER A 52 -12.03 10.13 7.20
N ARG A 53 -12.28 8.95 6.61
CA ARG A 53 -11.27 8.21 5.85
C ARG A 53 -10.93 8.91 4.53
N THR A 54 -11.92 9.41 3.80
CA THR A 54 -11.69 10.22 2.59
C THR A 54 -10.87 11.46 2.92
N ALA A 55 -11.23 12.19 3.98
CA ALA A 55 -10.48 13.35 4.43
C ALA A 55 -9.02 12.99 4.79
N TRP A 56 -8.80 11.83 5.40
CA TRP A 56 -7.46 11.33 5.70
C TRP A 56 -6.64 11.08 4.43
N VAL A 57 -7.21 10.43 3.41
CA VAL A 57 -6.54 10.20 2.11
C VAL A 57 -6.15 11.53 1.47
N LEU A 58 -7.09 12.48 1.39
CA LEU A 58 -6.82 13.79 0.79
C LEU A 58 -5.72 14.56 1.55
N GLY A 59 -5.74 14.51 2.89
CA GLY A 59 -4.69 15.10 3.71
C GLY A 59 -3.32 14.47 3.47
N TYR A 60 -3.27 13.13 3.34
CA TYR A 60 -2.03 12.41 3.05
C TYR A 60 -1.44 12.78 1.69
N LEU A 61 -2.26 12.87 0.64
CA LEU A 61 -1.82 13.32 -0.69
C LEU A 61 -1.37 14.77 -0.68
N THR A 62 -2.08 15.65 0.04
CA THR A 62 -1.69 17.05 0.21
C THR A 62 -0.33 17.18 0.91
N ALA A 63 -0.08 16.37 1.95
CA ALA A 63 1.21 16.35 2.63
C ALA A 63 2.34 15.92 1.68
N TYR A 64 2.09 14.97 0.77
CA TYR A 64 3.07 14.61 -0.26
C TYR A 64 3.30 15.75 -1.27
N ASN A 65 2.26 16.47 -1.68
CA ASN A 65 2.41 17.62 -2.57
C ASN A 65 3.27 18.74 -1.94
N GLU A 66 3.15 18.94 -0.62
CA GLU A 66 3.90 19.96 0.13
C GLU A 66 5.35 19.54 0.43
N TYR A 67 5.55 18.31 0.93
CA TYR A 67 6.82 17.85 1.49
C TYR A 67 7.54 16.80 0.61
N GLY A 68 6.96 16.46 -0.53
CA GLY A 68 7.51 15.49 -1.47
C GLY A 68 8.77 15.99 -2.18
N PRO A 69 9.44 15.11 -2.94
CA PRO A 69 10.74 15.40 -3.57
C PRO A 69 10.69 16.44 -4.69
N LYS A 70 9.49 16.78 -5.20
CA LYS A 70 9.29 17.76 -6.28
C LYS A 70 8.54 18.96 -5.72
N GLU A 71 9.14 20.15 -5.83
CA GLU A 71 8.47 21.40 -5.48
C GLU A 71 7.25 21.65 -6.39
N HIS A 72 6.17 22.19 -5.81
CA HIS A 72 4.94 22.55 -6.50
C HIS A 72 4.29 21.38 -7.29
N PHE A 73 4.45 20.16 -6.81
CA PHE A 73 3.91 18.97 -7.45
C PHE A 73 2.48 18.67 -7.00
N ASP A 74 1.61 18.28 -7.95
CA ASP A 74 0.28 17.76 -7.66
C ASP A 74 0.19 16.28 -8.04
N VAL A 75 0.31 15.39 -7.04
CA VAL A 75 0.21 13.95 -7.22
C VAL A 75 -1.19 13.50 -7.60
N SER A 76 -2.22 14.31 -7.32
CA SER A 76 -3.59 13.97 -7.72
C SER A 76 -3.75 13.96 -9.23
N ASP A 77 -2.85 14.62 -9.98
CA ASP A 77 -2.91 14.74 -11.44
C ASP A 77 -4.29 15.25 -11.87
N ALA A 78 -4.71 16.35 -11.24
CA ALA A 78 -6.00 17.04 -11.43
C ALA A 78 -7.27 16.19 -11.21
N LYS A 79 -7.16 15.04 -10.54
CA LYS A 79 -8.31 14.16 -10.28
C LYS A 79 -9.22 14.74 -9.21
N SER A 80 -10.52 14.60 -9.43
CA SER A 80 -11.52 14.85 -8.40
C SER A 80 -11.36 13.87 -7.23
N THR A 81 -11.92 14.25 -6.07
CA THR A 81 -11.99 13.34 -4.91
C THR A 81 -12.63 12.00 -5.28
N GLU A 82 -13.66 12.00 -6.12
CA GLU A 82 -14.32 10.76 -6.53
C GLU A 82 -13.37 9.86 -7.31
N GLU A 83 -12.72 10.37 -8.36
CA GLU A 83 -11.74 9.64 -9.18
C GLU A 83 -10.57 9.10 -8.35
N LEU A 84 -10.09 9.89 -7.38
CA LEU A 84 -9.05 9.47 -6.43
C LEU A 84 -9.53 8.27 -5.61
N THR A 85 -10.72 8.38 -5.04
CA THR A 85 -11.28 7.31 -4.21
C THR A 85 -11.66 6.07 -5.01
N GLU A 86 -12.09 6.21 -6.27
CA GLU A 86 -12.32 5.08 -7.17
C GLU A 86 -11.03 4.32 -7.49
N TRP A 87 -9.90 5.02 -7.61
CA TRP A 87 -8.61 4.36 -7.76
C TRP A 87 -8.25 3.57 -6.50
N ILE A 88 -8.44 4.15 -5.32
CA ILE A 88 -8.22 3.48 -4.03
C ILE A 88 -9.17 2.29 -3.88
N ASP A 89 -10.43 2.39 -4.32
CA ASP A 89 -11.40 1.29 -4.35
C ASP A 89 -10.87 0.12 -5.18
N LYS A 90 -10.36 0.38 -6.39
CA LYS A 90 -9.76 -0.65 -7.27
C LYS A 90 -8.54 -1.30 -6.63
N TYR A 91 -7.65 -0.52 -6.02
CA TYR A 91 -6.50 -1.06 -5.28
C TYR A 91 -6.97 -1.97 -4.13
N CYS A 92 -7.89 -1.47 -3.30
CA CYS A 92 -8.37 -2.19 -2.14
C CYS A 92 -9.16 -3.46 -2.48
N GLN A 93 -9.81 -3.53 -3.64
CA GLN A 93 -10.45 -4.76 -4.12
C GLN A 93 -9.43 -5.89 -4.32
N GLN A 94 -8.19 -5.56 -4.70
CA GLN A 94 -7.11 -6.52 -4.97
C GLN A 94 -6.24 -6.79 -3.73
N HIS A 95 -6.25 -5.89 -2.75
CA HIS A 95 -5.37 -5.90 -1.58
C HIS A 95 -6.14 -5.68 -0.28
N ARG A 96 -7.01 -6.63 0.09
CA ARG A 96 -8.01 -6.46 1.16
C ARG A 96 -7.40 -6.27 2.55
N GLU A 97 -6.24 -6.85 2.78
CA GLU A 97 -5.46 -6.84 4.01
C GLU A 97 -4.56 -5.61 4.16
N ASN A 98 -4.28 -4.90 3.06
CA ASN A 98 -3.47 -3.68 3.12
C ASN A 98 -4.21 -2.58 3.88
N SER A 99 -3.45 -1.70 4.51
CA SER A 99 -4.02 -0.51 5.14
C SER A 99 -4.37 0.54 4.10
N LEU A 100 -5.27 1.46 4.45
CA LEU A 100 -5.60 2.62 3.63
C LEU A 100 -4.37 3.50 3.36
N HIS A 101 -3.41 3.55 4.30
CA HIS A 101 -2.10 4.15 4.11
C HIS A 101 -1.31 3.47 2.99
N LYS A 102 -1.22 2.14 2.97
CA LYS A 102 -0.55 1.40 1.88
C LYS A 102 -1.21 1.65 0.53
N ALA A 103 -2.54 1.70 0.48
CA ALA A 103 -3.28 2.08 -0.73
C ALA A 103 -2.96 3.51 -1.20
N SER A 104 -2.91 4.47 -0.27
CA SER A 104 -2.60 5.87 -0.58
C SER A 104 -1.15 6.05 -1.03
N ALA A 105 -0.22 5.30 -0.45
CA ALA A 105 1.18 5.27 -0.88
C ALA A 105 1.32 4.69 -2.30
N ALA A 106 0.63 3.60 -2.61
CA ALA A 106 0.62 3.03 -3.96
C ALA A 106 0.03 3.99 -5.00
N PHE A 107 -0.96 4.81 -4.61
CA PHE A 107 -1.46 5.90 -5.46
C PHE A 107 -0.32 6.87 -5.78
N ILE A 108 0.37 7.37 -4.75
CA ILE A 108 1.51 8.29 -4.93
C ILE A 108 2.56 7.68 -5.86
N GLU A 109 2.98 6.44 -5.62
CA GLU A 109 3.96 5.75 -6.46
C GLU A 109 3.52 5.72 -7.92
N THR A 110 2.27 5.33 -8.18
CA THR A 110 1.71 5.24 -9.54
C THR A 110 1.70 6.58 -10.27
N PHE A 111 1.37 7.68 -9.59
CA PHE A 111 1.18 8.98 -10.24
C PHE A 111 2.42 9.88 -10.18
N ALA A 112 3.28 9.73 -9.17
CA ALA A 112 4.59 10.37 -9.14
C ALA A 112 5.50 9.85 -10.25
N GLU A 113 5.45 8.54 -10.55
CA GLU A 113 6.18 7.94 -11.68
C GLU A 113 5.67 8.46 -13.03
N LYS A 114 4.35 8.55 -13.21
CA LYS A 114 3.75 9.08 -14.45
C LYS A 114 4.19 10.51 -14.71
N ALA A 115 4.22 11.35 -13.67
CA ALA A 115 4.65 12.74 -13.80
C ALA A 115 6.18 12.93 -13.89
N ALA A 116 6.97 11.85 -13.84
CA ALA A 116 8.41 11.90 -14.11
C ALA A 116 8.75 11.58 -15.59
N ARG A 117 7.77 11.17 -16.39
CA ARG A 117 7.89 10.89 -17.82
C ARG A 117 7.39 12.06 -18.65
#